data_AF-A0A4Q5U1P3-F1
#
_entry.id   AF-A0A4Q5U1P3-F1
#
_cell.length_a   1.000
_cell.length_b   1.000
_cell.length_c   1.000
_cell.angle_alpha   90.00
_cell.angle_beta   90.00
_cell.angle_gamma   90.00
#
_symmetry.space_group_name_H-M   'P 1'
#
loop_
_entity.id
_entity.type
_entity.pdbx_description
1 polymer ?
#
loop_
_entity_poly.entity_id
_entity_poly.type
_entity_poly.pdbx_seq_one_letter_code
_entity_poly.pdbx_strand_id
1 'polypeptide(L)'
;MKNSTTFFRRIHMGQLLMVFFLLATGADSSSQATANPVRLNQVGFLPKAQKLAVITAAATVDSFALLDQQQRVVYRGALSTETKSEWSPLKTRVADFTSFASPGVYTISIQGLAASWP
;
A
#
# COMPACT_ATOMS: atom_id res chain seq x y z
N MET A 1 66.58 25.81 32.06
CA MET A 1 65.81 24.94 32.98
C MET A 1 64.33 25.30 32.85
N LYS A 2 63.45 24.30 32.82
CA LYS A 2 62.01 24.31 32.42
C LYS A 2 61.06 25.08 33.34
N ASN A 3 60.20 25.97 32.81
CA ASN A 3 58.89 26.34 33.39
C ASN A 3 58.08 27.19 32.37
N SER A 4 57.11 26.66 31.62
CA SER A 4 55.67 26.48 31.91
C SER A 4 54.78 27.72 31.77
N THR A 5 53.75 27.54 30.92
CA THR A 5 52.39 28.12 30.94
C THR A 5 52.17 29.61 30.63
N THR A 6 51.57 29.87 29.46
CA THR A 6 50.18 30.39 29.40
C THR A 6 49.52 30.02 28.07
N PHE A 7 48.47 29.22 28.22
CA PHE A 7 47.53 28.75 27.22
C PHE A 7 46.48 29.86 27.02
N PHE A 8 46.38 30.50 25.84
CA PHE A 8 45.15 31.22 25.49
C PHE A 8 45.01 31.52 23.99
N ARG A 9 43.85 31.08 23.47
CA ARG A 9 43.06 31.66 22.37
C ARG A 9 43.75 31.83 21.01
N ARG A 10 43.31 30.99 20.06
CA ARG A 10 42.51 31.38 18.88
C ARG A 10 42.48 30.24 17.85
N ILE A 11 41.87 29.12 18.23
CA ILE A 11 41.40 28.20 17.18
C ILE A 11 40.17 28.87 16.55
N HIS A 12 40.26 29.04 15.24
CA HIS A 12 39.40 29.89 14.44
C HIS A 12 37.95 29.39 14.45
N MET A 13 37.04 30.30 14.75
CA MET A 13 35.58 30.21 14.74
C MET A 13 34.96 29.63 13.43
N GLY A 14 35.76 29.30 12.42
CA GLY A 14 35.33 28.78 11.12
C GLY A 14 35.19 27.26 11.03
N GLN A 15 35.78 26.48 11.95
CA GLN A 15 35.71 25.01 11.88
C GLN A 15 34.49 24.40 12.62
N LEU A 16 33.77 25.21 13.41
CA LEU A 16 32.55 24.76 14.10
C LEU A 16 31.30 24.84 13.20
N LEU A 17 31.39 25.52 12.05
CA LEU A 17 30.27 25.69 11.12
C LEU A 17 30.11 24.52 10.13
N MET A 18 31.14 23.69 9.95
CA MET A 18 31.09 22.54 9.02
C MET A 18 30.58 21.25 9.66
N VAL A 19 30.60 21.14 11.00
CA VAL A 19 30.02 20.00 11.72
C VAL A 19 28.51 20.12 11.87
N PHE A 20 27.96 21.35 11.81
CA PHE A 20 26.52 21.58 11.89
C PHE A 20 25.76 21.26 10.59
N PHE A 21 26.47 21.13 9.45
CA PHE A 21 25.86 20.79 8.16
C PHE A 21 25.74 19.28 7.90
N LEU A 22 26.39 18.44 8.72
CA LEU A 22 26.42 16.98 8.54
C LEU A 22 25.44 16.21 9.43
N LEU A 23 24.57 16.91 10.17
CA LEU A 23 23.46 16.34 10.95
C LEU A 23 22.08 16.65 10.35
N ALA A 24 22.01 17.04 9.06
CA ALA A 24 20.75 17.00 8.32
C ALA A 24 20.41 15.53 8.01
N THR A 25 19.95 14.86 9.06
CA THR A 25 19.43 13.50 9.10
C THR A 25 18.54 13.24 7.90
N GLY A 26 18.90 12.22 7.12
CA GLY A 26 18.01 11.64 6.12
C GLY A 26 16.69 11.28 6.77
N ALA A 27 15.62 11.97 6.36
CA ALA A 27 14.28 11.50 6.64
C ALA A 27 14.06 10.28 5.72
N ASP A 28 14.35 9.09 6.23
CA ASP A 28 13.81 7.87 5.65
C ASP A 28 12.29 7.97 5.77
N SER A 29 11.66 8.51 4.73
CA SER A 29 10.23 8.38 4.54
C SER A 29 9.99 6.91 4.27
N SER A 30 9.80 6.13 5.33
CA SER A 30 9.24 4.79 5.21
C SER A 30 7.85 4.96 4.64
N SER A 31 7.75 4.92 3.31
CA SER A 31 6.49 4.70 2.61
C SER A 31 5.99 3.36 3.14
N GLN A 32 5.16 3.43 4.18
CA GLN A 32 4.45 2.28 4.68
C GLN A 32 3.50 1.94 3.55
N ALA A 33 3.93 1.05 2.66
CA ALA A 33 3.15 0.62 1.52
C ALA A 33 1.85 0.08 2.09
N THR A 34 0.80 0.91 2.07
CA THR A 34 -0.52 0.53 2.56
C THR A 34 -0.93 -0.64 1.69
N ALA A 35 -0.83 -1.84 2.27
CA ALA A 35 -1.03 -3.05 1.49
C ALA A 35 -2.45 -2.99 0.91
N ASN A 36 -2.57 -3.21 -0.39
CA ASN A 36 -3.85 -3.08 -1.08
C ASN A 36 -4.92 -3.92 -0.36
N PRO A 37 -6.06 -3.34 0.03
CA PRO A 37 -7.08 -4.05 0.78
C PRO A 37 -7.80 -5.12 -0.06
N VAL A 38 -7.63 -5.12 -1.38
CA VAL A 38 -8.17 -6.12 -2.30
C VAL A 38 -7.10 -7.16 -2.61
N ARG A 39 -7.28 -8.37 -2.07
CA ARG A 39 -6.38 -9.52 -2.25
C ARG A 39 -6.96 -10.46 -3.30
N LEU A 40 -6.17 -10.78 -4.32
CA LEU A 40 -6.54 -11.70 -5.40
C LEU A 40 -5.29 -12.38 -5.98
N ASN A 41 -5.48 -13.36 -6.87
CA ASN A 41 -4.37 -13.97 -7.61
C ASN A 41 -3.75 -12.96 -8.59
N GLN A 42 -2.53 -12.51 -8.30
CA GLN A 42 -1.83 -11.48 -9.08
C GLN A 42 -1.32 -11.94 -10.46
N VAL A 43 -1.45 -13.23 -10.79
CA VAL A 43 -1.17 -13.74 -12.14
C VAL A 43 -2.42 -13.65 -13.03
N GLY A 44 -3.61 -13.78 -12.44
CA GLY A 44 -4.89 -13.77 -13.15
C GLY A 44 -5.71 -15.05 -12.97
N PHE A 45 -6.71 -15.22 -13.83
CA PHE A 45 -7.73 -16.27 -13.73
C PHE A 45 -8.10 -16.86 -15.09
N LEU A 46 -8.42 -18.16 -15.14
CA LEU A 46 -8.94 -18.79 -16.33
C LEU A 46 -10.44 -18.46 -16.53
N PRO A 47 -10.92 -18.28 -17.77
CA PRO A 47 -12.32 -17.87 -18.04
C PRO A 47 -13.41 -18.71 -17.36
N LYS A 48 -13.20 -20.03 -17.25
CA LYS A 48 -14.18 -20.99 -16.69
C LYS A 48 -13.80 -21.51 -15.30
N ALA A 49 -12.81 -20.91 -14.65
CA ALA A 49 -12.42 -21.24 -13.28
C ALA A 49 -13.08 -20.29 -12.28
N GLN A 50 -13.10 -20.71 -11.01
CA GLN A 50 -13.53 -19.86 -9.90
C GLN A 50 -12.64 -18.62 -9.80
N LYS A 51 -13.25 -17.45 -9.58
CA LYS A 51 -12.56 -16.16 -9.47
C LYS A 51 -13.07 -15.38 -8.27
N LEU A 52 -12.23 -15.26 -7.27
CA LEU A 52 -12.54 -14.59 -6.01
C LEU A 52 -11.50 -13.52 -5.69
N ALA A 53 -11.96 -12.44 -5.09
CA ALA A 53 -11.11 -11.48 -4.40
C ALA A 53 -11.60 -11.29 -2.96
N VAL A 54 -10.64 -11.16 -2.04
CA VAL A 54 -10.88 -10.96 -0.61
C VAL A 54 -10.60 -9.51 -0.26
N ILE A 55 -11.59 -8.84 0.31
CA ILE A 55 -11.52 -7.44 0.72
C ILE A 55 -11.25 -7.43 2.21
N THR A 56 -10.13 -6.85 2.65
CA THR A 56 -9.72 -6.81 4.06
C THR A 56 -9.93 -5.46 4.74
N ALA A 57 -10.47 -4.47 4.03
CA ALA A 57 -10.84 -3.17 4.59
C ALA A 57 -12.36 -3.07 4.74
N ALA A 58 -12.78 -2.21 5.68
CA ALA A 58 -14.18 -1.83 5.77
C ALA A 58 -14.59 -1.10 4.48
N ALA A 59 -15.62 -1.62 3.80
CA ALA A 59 -16.26 -0.95 2.69
C ALA A 59 -17.66 -0.52 3.13
N THR A 60 -18.02 0.74 2.87
CA THR A 60 -19.35 1.28 3.16
C THR A 60 -20.40 0.88 2.13
N VAL A 61 -19.96 0.24 1.04
CA VAL A 61 -20.80 -0.23 -0.06
C VAL A 61 -20.82 -1.76 -0.13
N ASP A 62 -21.90 -2.30 -0.66
CA ASP A 62 -22.12 -3.74 -0.80
C ASP A 62 -21.85 -4.27 -2.22
N SER A 63 -21.13 -3.50 -3.05
CA SER A 63 -20.87 -3.87 -4.43
C SER A 63 -19.43 -3.60 -4.85
N PHE A 64 -19.03 -4.30 -5.91
CA PHE A 64 -17.76 -4.10 -6.60
C PHE A 64 -17.99 -4.02 -8.11
N ALA A 65 -16.99 -3.52 -8.82
CA ALA A 65 -16.97 -3.45 -10.27
C ALA A 65 -15.65 -4.03 -10.82
N LEU A 66 -15.71 -4.62 -12.01
CA LEU A 66 -14.52 -4.85 -12.83
C LEU A 66 -14.36 -3.69 -13.80
N LEU A 67 -13.15 -3.15 -13.87
CA LEU A 67 -12.75 -2.11 -14.80
C LEU A 67 -11.81 -2.69 -15.84
N ASP A 68 -12.02 -2.33 -17.11
CA ASP A 68 -11.05 -2.61 -18.15
C ASP A 68 -9.86 -1.62 -18.11
N GLN A 69 -8.92 -1.78 -19.04
CA GLN A 69 -7.77 -0.89 -19.15
C GLN A 69 -8.12 0.57 -19.48
N GLN A 70 -9.32 0.82 -20.02
CA GLN A 70 -9.86 2.17 -20.27
C GLN A 70 -10.68 2.70 -19.08
N GLN A 71 -10.64 2.02 -17.92
CA GLN A 71 -11.40 2.35 -16.71
C GLN A 71 -12.92 2.29 -16.90
N ARG A 72 -13.41 1.54 -17.90
CA ARG A 72 -14.84 1.33 -18.11
C ARG A 72 -15.32 0.17 -17.25
N VAL A 73 -16.49 0.33 -16.65
CA VAL A 73 -17.15 -0.74 -15.90
C VAL A 73 -17.65 -1.78 -16.88
N VAL A 74 -17.08 -2.99 -16.82
CA VAL A 74 -17.47 -4.13 -17.67
C VAL A 74 -18.27 -5.19 -16.92
N TYR A 75 -18.27 -5.12 -15.58
CA TYR A 75 -19.02 -6.04 -14.72
C TYR A 75 -19.33 -5.38 -13.38
N ARG A 76 -20.45 -5.77 -12.77
CA ARG A 76 -20.84 -5.40 -11.40
C ARG A 76 -21.28 -6.64 -10.64
N GLY A 77 -20.86 -6.74 -9.39
CA GLY A 77 -21.27 -7.81 -8.49
C GLY A 77 -21.50 -7.29 -7.06
N ALA A 78 -22.18 -8.10 -6.26
CA ALA A 78 -22.36 -7.83 -4.84
C ALA A 78 -21.20 -8.41 -4.03
N LEU A 79 -20.79 -7.71 -2.98
CA LEU A 79 -19.88 -8.24 -1.98
C LEU A 79 -20.65 -9.20 -1.06
N SER A 80 -20.00 -10.28 -0.64
CA SER A 80 -20.55 -11.15 0.39
C SER A 80 -20.85 -10.39 1.68
N THR A 81 -21.58 -11.02 2.58
CA THR A 81 -21.66 -10.58 3.97
C THR A 81 -20.26 -10.54 4.59
N GLU A 82 -20.06 -9.59 5.50
CA GLU A 82 -18.82 -9.49 6.27
C GLU A 82 -18.62 -10.75 7.12
N THR A 83 -17.43 -11.33 7.04
CA THR A 83 -17.04 -12.55 7.74
C THR A 83 -15.75 -12.31 8.50
N LYS A 84 -15.68 -12.80 9.75
CA LYS A 84 -14.48 -12.80 10.58
C LYS A 84 -14.00 -14.24 10.76
N SER A 85 -12.73 -14.49 10.48
CA SER A 85 -12.11 -15.79 10.73
C SER A 85 -11.65 -15.90 12.18
N GLU A 86 -11.62 -17.12 12.73
CA GLU A 86 -11.02 -17.40 14.05
C GLU A 86 -9.50 -17.21 14.03
N TRP A 87 -8.88 -17.35 12.85
CA TRP A 87 -7.43 -17.36 12.66
C TRP A 87 -6.85 -15.98 12.31
N SER A 88 -7.67 -14.94 12.22
CA SER A 88 -7.25 -13.59 11.86
C SER A 88 -8.12 -12.53 12.53
N PRO A 89 -7.55 -11.41 13.00
CA PRO A 89 -8.35 -10.29 13.51
C PRO A 89 -9.10 -9.55 12.38
N LEU A 90 -8.76 -9.80 11.12
CA LEU A 90 -9.34 -9.08 9.98
C LEU A 90 -10.77 -9.53 9.72
N LYS A 91 -11.61 -8.54 9.47
CA LYS A 91 -12.92 -8.75 8.86
C LYS A 91 -12.77 -8.71 7.35
N THR A 92 -13.48 -9.60 6.67
CA THR A 92 -13.34 -9.77 5.24
C THR A 92 -14.67 -9.87 4.53
N ARG A 93 -14.69 -9.43 3.28
CA ARG A 93 -15.77 -9.67 2.33
C ARG A 93 -15.20 -10.32 1.08
N VAL A 94 -16.03 -11.04 0.34
CA VAL A 94 -15.65 -11.71 -0.90
C VAL A 94 -16.36 -11.07 -2.07
N ALA A 95 -15.59 -10.75 -3.11
CA ALA A 95 -16.09 -10.45 -4.44
C ALA A 95 -15.96 -11.72 -5.29
N ASP A 96 -17.08 -12.35 -5.62
CA ASP A 96 -17.13 -13.47 -6.57
C ASP A 96 -17.52 -12.96 -7.96
N PHE A 97 -16.59 -13.08 -8.90
CA PHE A 97 -16.77 -12.70 -10.31
C PHE A 97 -16.53 -13.89 -11.23
N THR A 98 -16.79 -15.09 -10.74
CA THR A 98 -16.63 -16.35 -11.49
C THR A 98 -17.41 -16.34 -12.80
N SER A 99 -18.61 -15.73 -12.81
CA SER A 99 -19.48 -15.62 -13.99
C SER A 99 -18.93 -14.72 -15.11
N PHE A 100 -17.95 -13.86 -14.82
CA PHE A 100 -17.32 -13.02 -15.84
C PHE A 100 -16.24 -13.81 -16.60
N ALA A 101 -16.50 -14.15 -17.85
CA ALA A 101 -15.64 -15.04 -18.65
C ALA A 101 -14.92 -14.37 -19.84
N SER A 102 -15.10 -13.06 -20.05
CA SER A 102 -14.42 -12.34 -21.13
C SER A 102 -12.91 -12.27 -20.85
N PRO A 103 -12.04 -12.77 -21.74
CA PRO A 103 -10.59 -12.62 -21.58
C PRO A 103 -10.17 -11.16 -21.68
N GLY A 104 -9.19 -10.77 -20.88
CA GLY A 104 -8.64 -9.42 -20.85
C GLY A 104 -7.90 -9.11 -19.55
N VAL A 105 -7.45 -7.87 -19.41
CA VAL A 105 -6.82 -7.34 -18.20
C VAL A 105 -7.83 -6.46 -17.49
N TYR A 106 -8.05 -6.72 -16.20
CA TYR A 106 -9.09 -6.07 -15.43
C TYR A 106 -8.62 -5.77 -14.01
N THR A 107 -9.10 -4.67 -13.45
CA THR A 107 -8.94 -4.38 -12.02
C THR A 107 -10.28 -4.43 -11.30
N ILE A 108 -10.24 -4.78 -10.02
CA ILE A 108 -11.41 -4.70 -9.13
C ILE A 108 -11.44 -3.32 -8.50
N SER A 109 -12.60 -2.67 -8.57
CA SER A 109 -12.87 -1.39 -7.93
C SER A 109 -14.01 -1.51 -6.94
N ILE A 110 -13.82 -0.93 -5.76
CA ILE A 110 -14.81 -0.82 -4.69
C ILE A 110 -14.81 0.65 -4.28
N GLN A 111 -15.99 1.27 -4.23
CA GLN A 111 -16.11 2.67 -3.91
C GLN A 111 -15.49 2.97 -2.53
N GLY A 112 -14.59 3.96 -2.48
CA GLY A 112 -13.90 4.35 -1.25
C GLY A 112 -12.64 3.56 -0.93
N LEU A 113 -12.27 2.56 -1.74
CA LEU A 113 -11.01 1.81 -1.61
C LEU A 113 -10.11 2.03 -2.83
N ALA A 114 -8.81 1.82 -2.64
CA ALA A 114 -7.88 1.72 -3.76
C ALA A 114 -8.23 0.51 -4.64
N ALA A 115 -8.19 0.68 -5.97
CA ALA A 115 -8.41 -0.40 -6.92
C ALA A 115 -7.35 -1.50 -6.77
N SER A 116 -7.67 -2.73 -7.15
CA SER A 116 -6.70 -3.82 -7.16
C SER A 116 -5.56 -3.56 -8.14
N TRP A 117 -4.47 -4.32 -8.00
CA TRP A 117 -3.51 -4.47 -9.08
C TRP A 117 -4.15 -5.17 -10.29
N PRO A 118 -3.72 -4.83 -11.52
CA PRO A 118 -4.17 -5.49 -12.74
C PRO A 118 -3.68 -6.93 -12.84
#